data_AF-A0A2S3IM23-F1
#
_entry.id   AF-A0A2S3IM23-F1
#
_cell.length_a   1.000
_cell.length_b   1.000
_cell.length_c   1.000
_cell.angle_alpha   90.00
_cell.angle_beta   90.00
_cell.angle_gamma   90.00
#
_symmetry.space_group_name_H-M   'P 1'
#
loop_
_entity.id
_entity.type
_entity.pdbx_description
1 polymer ?
#
loop_
_entity_poly.entity_id
_entity_poly.type
_entity_poly.pdbx_seq_one_letter_code
_entity_poly.pdbx_strand_id
1 'polypeptide(L)'
;MPHQDGPAYYPVVAIISLASPVVIDFTPHQRLKEQEHTDRQNLQINELLGPVKMESNGSGSHECGATNESDPASSSLVLMPCSLLIFKDQAYTDYLHGIQDNELHNLDKVMNLSRCPELKHLSPDSIQGIMDEQHGTFRRTATRVSLTCRLVLKVHKKLFKI
;
A
#
# COMPACT_ATOMS: atom_id res chain seq x y z
N MET A 1 -8.69 9.36 -4.78
CA MET A 1 -9.33 9.12 -3.47
C MET A 1 -9.12 7.68 -3.05
N PRO A 2 -8.51 7.40 -1.88
CA PRO A 2 -8.35 6.05 -1.34
C PRO A 2 -9.71 5.40 -1.06
N HIS A 3 -9.90 4.14 -1.48
CA HIS A 3 -11.14 3.40 -1.28
C HIS A 3 -10.90 1.89 -1.25
N GLN A 4 -11.92 1.16 -0.81
CA GLN A 4 -11.99 -0.30 -0.90
C GLN A 4 -13.14 -0.67 -1.83
N ASP A 5 -12.97 -1.71 -2.65
CA ASP A 5 -14.04 -2.22 -3.49
C ASP A 5 -15.16 -2.85 -2.65
N GLY A 6 -16.40 -2.71 -3.13
CA GLY A 6 -17.58 -3.18 -2.40
C GLY A 6 -17.67 -4.71 -2.26
N PRO A 7 -18.48 -5.21 -1.31
CA PRO A 7 -18.59 -6.64 -0.98
C PRO A 7 -19.31 -7.48 -2.06
N ALA A 8 -19.85 -6.85 -3.12
CA ALA A 8 -20.53 -7.55 -4.20
C ALA A 8 -19.57 -8.35 -5.10
N TYR A 9 -18.29 -8.03 -5.07
CA TYR A 9 -17.27 -8.68 -5.91
C TYR A 9 -16.54 -9.77 -5.12
N TYR A 10 -16.14 -10.83 -5.82
CA TYR A 10 -15.15 -11.78 -5.32
C TYR A 10 -13.83 -11.02 -5.03
N PRO A 11 -13.07 -11.34 -3.96
CA PRO A 11 -11.95 -10.53 -3.46
C PRO A 11 -10.68 -10.66 -4.33
N VAL A 12 -10.83 -10.31 -5.61
CA VAL A 12 -9.78 -10.16 -6.61
C VAL A 12 -10.22 -9.11 -7.62
N VAL A 13 -9.28 -8.28 -8.04
CA VAL A 13 -9.50 -7.31 -9.11
C VAL A 13 -8.29 -7.29 -10.03
N ALA A 14 -8.57 -7.12 -11.32
CA ALA A 14 -7.58 -6.95 -12.36
C ALA A 14 -7.75 -5.57 -12.99
N ILE A 15 -6.67 -4.80 -13.11
CA ILE A 15 -6.66 -3.46 -13.69
C ILE A 15 -5.65 -3.44 -14.83
N ILE A 16 -6.13 -3.25 -16.05
CA ILE A 16 -5.28 -3.00 -17.22
C ILE A 16 -5.06 -1.50 -17.33
N SER A 17 -3.80 -1.07 -17.40
CA SER A 17 -3.43 0.34 -17.55
C SER A 17 -3.02 0.64 -18.99
N LEU A 18 -3.54 1.74 -19.55
CA LEU A 18 -3.36 2.13 -20.95
C LEU A 18 -2.99 3.62 -21.05
N ALA A 19 -2.40 3.99 -22.19
CA ALA A 19 -2.03 5.34 -22.61
C ALA A 19 -0.95 6.06 -21.78
N SER A 20 -1.16 6.28 -20.47
CA SER A 20 -0.24 7.07 -19.63
C SER A 20 0.04 6.37 -18.30
N PRO A 21 1.28 6.44 -17.76
CA PRO A 21 1.59 5.90 -16.45
C PRO A 21 0.91 6.67 -15.32
N VAL A 22 0.77 6.01 -14.17
CA VAL A 22 0.29 6.61 -12.92
C VAL A 22 0.86 5.87 -11.71
N VAL A 23 0.96 6.54 -10.56
CA VAL A 23 1.20 5.87 -9.28
C VAL A 23 -0.15 5.56 -8.61
N ILE A 24 -0.32 4.31 -8.18
CA ILE A 24 -1.41 3.87 -7.30
C ILE A 24 -0.85 3.63 -5.90
N ASP A 25 -1.57 4.09 -4.90
CA ASP A 25 -1.22 3.93 -3.49
C ASP A 25 -2.07 2.85 -2.85
N PHE A 26 -1.45 2.06 -1.98
CA PHE A 26 -2.09 1.12 -1.05
C PHE A 26 -1.79 1.58 0.38
N THR A 27 -2.85 1.97 1.09
CA THR A 27 -2.77 2.43 2.48
C THR A 27 -3.59 1.51 3.38
N PRO A 28 -3.10 1.07 4.53
CA PRO A 28 -3.83 0.14 5.39
C PRO A 28 -5.15 0.74 5.88
N HIS A 29 -6.19 -0.09 5.91
CA HIS A 29 -7.47 0.25 6.52
C HIS A 29 -7.30 0.38 8.04
N GLN A 30 -8.10 1.27 8.67
CA GLN A 30 -8.14 1.41 10.14
C GLN A 30 -8.31 0.08 10.89
N ARG A 31 -9.06 -0.88 10.33
CA ARG A 31 -9.29 -2.21 10.91
C ARG A 31 -8.00 -3.01 11.09
N LEU A 32 -7.04 -2.90 10.15
CA LEU A 32 -5.73 -3.53 10.31
C LEU A 32 -4.93 -2.88 11.44
N LYS A 33 -4.95 -1.54 11.49
CA LYS A 33 -4.22 -0.78 12.50
C LYS A 33 -4.74 -1.09 13.91
N GLU A 34 -6.06 -1.17 14.07
CA GLU A 34 -6.70 -1.52 15.35
C GLU A 34 -6.43 -2.96 15.79
N GLN A 35 -6.37 -3.91 14.86
CA GLN A 35 -6.09 -5.30 15.15
C GLN A 35 -4.65 -5.50 15.64
N GLU A 36 -3.67 -4.86 15.00
CA GLU A 36 -2.27 -4.91 15.47
C GLU A 36 -2.11 -4.30 16.87
N HIS A 37 -2.82 -3.22 17.19
CA HIS A 37 -2.83 -2.65 18.54
C HIS A 37 -3.43 -3.60 19.58
N THR A 38 -4.51 -4.31 19.23
CA THR A 38 -5.20 -5.25 20.13
C THR A 38 -4.35 -6.49 20.38
N ASP A 39 -3.73 -7.05 19.34
CA ASP A 39 -2.83 -8.21 19.46
C ASP A 39 -1.58 -7.86 20.28
N ARG A 40 -1.03 -6.65 20.09
CA ARG A 40 0.10 -6.15 20.88
C ARG A 40 -0.25 -5.96 22.36
N GLN A 41 -1.44 -5.42 22.67
CA GLN A 41 -1.91 -5.28 24.06
C GLN A 41 -2.14 -6.63 24.73
N ASN A 42 -2.68 -7.62 24.02
CA ASN A 42 -2.89 -8.97 24.55
C ASN A 42 -1.58 -9.70 24.84
N LEU A 43 -0.55 -9.53 24.00
CA LEU A 43 0.79 -10.05 24.27
C LEU A 43 1.39 -9.38 25.53
N GLN A 44 1.19 -8.08 25.69
CA GLN A 44 1.74 -7.32 26.82
C GLN A 44 1.05 -7.63 28.16
N ILE A 45 -0.26 -7.95 28.15
CA ILE A 45 -1.00 -8.42 29.33
C ILE A 45 -0.54 -9.83 29.75
N ASN A 46 -0.27 -10.73 28.80
CA ASN A 46 0.16 -12.09 29.11
C ASN A 46 1.59 -12.16 29.65
N GLU A 47 2.47 -11.21 29.33
CA GLU A 47 3.83 -11.15 29.91
C GLU A 47 3.86 -10.61 31.36
N LEU A 48 2.86 -9.82 31.79
CA LEU A 48 2.82 -9.26 33.14
C LEU A 48 2.30 -10.25 34.22
N LEU A 49 1.74 -11.40 33.80
CA LEU A 49 1.13 -12.41 34.68
C LEU A 49 1.97 -13.71 34.82
N GLY A 50 3.24 -13.70 34.39
CA GLY A 50 4.18 -14.82 34.60
C GLY A 50 4.71 -14.89 36.05
N PRO A 51 4.99 -16.09 36.60
CA PRO A 51 5.36 -16.25 38.00
C PRO A 51 6.78 -15.72 38.30
N VAL A 52 6.88 -14.91 39.34
CA VAL A 52 8.09 -14.33 39.96
C VAL A 52 9.19 -15.38 40.16
N LYS A 53 10.38 -15.15 39.59
CA LYS A 53 11.67 -15.71 40.05
C LYS A 53 12.80 -14.67 39.94
N MET A 54 13.71 -14.75 40.92
CA MET A 54 14.74 -13.80 41.41
C MET A 54 15.92 -13.42 40.47
N GLU A 55 16.46 -12.23 40.76
CA GLU A 55 17.88 -11.75 40.81
C GLU A 55 18.93 -12.14 39.74
N SER A 56 19.59 -11.12 39.15
CA SER A 56 21.07 -10.95 39.12
C SER A 56 21.49 -9.65 38.39
N ASN A 57 22.66 -9.12 38.78
CA ASN A 57 23.22 -7.80 38.47
C ASN A 57 23.89 -7.67 37.09
N GLY A 58 23.94 -6.44 36.56
CA GLY A 58 25.16 -5.92 35.92
C GLY A 58 25.08 -5.36 34.49
N SER A 59 25.11 -4.01 34.42
CA SER A 59 25.90 -3.18 33.49
C SER A 59 25.50 -3.02 32.00
N GLY A 60 24.97 -1.83 31.68
CA GLY A 60 25.70 -0.88 30.82
C GLY A 60 25.43 -0.87 29.31
N SER A 61 24.35 -0.17 28.92
CA SER A 61 24.26 0.83 27.85
C SER A 61 24.93 0.57 26.48
N HIS A 62 24.11 0.38 25.45
CA HIS A 62 24.27 1.04 24.15
C HIS A 62 22.90 1.32 23.54
N GLU A 63 22.80 2.45 22.86
CA GLU A 63 21.59 3.26 22.71
C GLU A 63 20.60 2.72 21.68
N CYS A 64 19.33 2.96 21.99
CA CYS A 64 18.15 2.58 21.24
C CYS A 64 18.11 3.27 19.88
N GLY A 65 18.17 2.48 18.81
CA GLY A 65 17.56 2.79 17.52
C GLY A 65 16.35 1.90 17.30
N ALA A 66 15.34 2.01 18.16
CA ALA A 66 14.07 1.32 17.95
C ALA A 66 13.32 2.03 16.81
N THR A 67 13.49 1.58 15.57
CA THR A 67 12.43 1.80 14.58
C THR A 67 11.24 1.03 15.10
N ASN A 68 10.18 1.75 15.48
CA ASN A 68 8.92 1.14 15.88
C ASN A 68 8.27 0.53 14.62
N GLU A 69 8.70 -0.67 14.26
CA GLU A 69 8.12 -1.51 13.20
C GLU A 69 6.78 -2.10 13.69
N SER A 70 5.72 -1.30 13.79
CA SER A 70 4.38 -1.85 14.14
C SER A 70 3.19 -1.07 13.58
N ASP A 71 3.35 -0.42 12.44
CA ASP A 71 2.21 0.02 11.64
C ASP A 71 2.28 -0.66 10.28
N PRO A 72 1.17 -1.17 9.72
CA PRO A 72 1.21 -1.75 8.39
C PRO A 72 1.66 -0.68 7.41
N ALA A 73 2.72 -0.95 6.66
CA ALA A 73 3.35 0.07 5.82
C ALA A 73 2.45 0.39 4.61
N SER A 74 2.31 1.68 4.32
CA SER A 74 1.74 2.10 3.02
C SER A 74 2.77 1.85 1.93
N SER A 75 2.30 1.40 0.77
CA SER A 75 3.15 1.15 -0.39
C SER A 75 2.52 1.68 -1.66
N SER A 76 3.34 2.00 -2.64
CA SER A 76 2.88 2.54 -3.93
C SER A 76 3.46 1.73 -5.09
N LEU A 77 2.76 1.75 -6.23
CA LEU A 77 3.18 1.08 -7.45
C LEU A 77 3.01 2.02 -8.64
N VAL A 78 3.99 2.03 -9.54
CA VAL A 78 3.84 2.64 -10.87
C VAL A 78 3.14 1.66 -11.78
N LEU A 79 2.08 2.11 -12.43
CA LEU A 79 1.33 1.36 -13.44
C LEU A 79 1.67 1.92 -14.83
N MET A 80 2.59 1.26 -15.53
CA MET A 80 2.98 1.64 -16.89
C MET A 80 1.85 1.36 -17.91
N PRO A 81 1.81 2.05 -19.06
CA PRO A 81 0.94 1.66 -20.17
C PRO A 81 1.18 0.19 -20.57
N CYS A 82 0.12 -0.51 -20.93
CA CYS A 82 0.12 -1.95 -21.27
C CYS A 82 0.55 -2.87 -20.11
N SER A 83 0.41 -2.41 -18.86
CA SER A 83 0.59 -3.25 -17.67
C SER A 83 -0.74 -3.78 -17.12
N LEU A 84 -0.64 -4.90 -16.40
CA LEU A 84 -1.75 -5.54 -15.69
C LEU A 84 -1.41 -5.58 -14.20
N LEU A 85 -2.24 -4.91 -13.38
CA LEU A 85 -2.20 -5.03 -11.93
C LEU A 85 -3.28 -6.02 -11.49
N ILE A 86 -2.89 -7.04 -10.71
CA ILE A 86 -3.82 -7.94 -10.04
C ILE A 86 -3.55 -7.86 -8.55
N PHE A 87 -4.58 -7.63 -7.75
CA PHE A 87 -4.50 -7.78 -6.30
C PHE A 87 -5.73 -8.52 -5.76
N LYS A 88 -5.50 -9.27 -4.68
CA LYS A 88 -6.44 -10.21 -4.05
C LYS A 88 -6.18 -10.31 -2.54
N ASP A 89 -7.05 -11.03 -1.85
CA ASP A 89 -6.93 -11.34 -0.42
C ASP A 89 -6.73 -10.05 0.41
N GLN A 90 -5.72 -10.00 1.28
CA GLN A 90 -5.45 -8.86 2.17
C GLN A 90 -5.29 -7.53 1.42
N ALA A 91 -4.63 -7.52 0.26
CA ALA A 91 -4.48 -6.30 -0.53
C ALA A 91 -5.83 -5.77 -1.05
N TYR A 92 -6.84 -6.63 -1.18
CA TYR A 92 -8.20 -6.26 -1.55
C TYR A 92 -9.06 -5.92 -0.32
N THR A 93 -8.93 -6.69 0.76
CA THR A 93 -9.83 -6.59 1.93
C THR A 93 -9.39 -5.57 2.95
N ASP A 94 -8.08 -5.34 3.06
CA ASP A 94 -7.50 -4.71 4.23
C ASP A 94 -6.69 -3.44 3.89
N TYR A 95 -6.49 -3.17 2.60
CA TYR A 95 -5.87 -1.94 2.11
C TYR A 95 -6.88 -1.11 1.32
N LEU A 96 -6.85 0.19 1.56
CA LEU A 96 -7.45 1.17 0.67
C LEU A 96 -6.50 1.38 -0.51
N HIS A 97 -7.04 1.40 -1.72
CA HIS A 97 -6.29 1.71 -2.92
C HIS A 97 -6.78 3.00 -3.55
N GLY A 98 -5.89 3.75 -4.18
CA GLY A 98 -6.28 5.01 -4.80
C GLY A 98 -5.20 5.61 -5.68
N ILE A 99 -5.66 6.44 -6.61
CA ILE A 99 -4.79 7.35 -7.35
C ILE A 99 -4.98 8.73 -6.74
N GLN A 100 -3.88 9.41 -6.44
CA GLN A 100 -3.90 10.80 -6.02
C GLN A 100 -4.32 11.68 -7.20
N ASP A 101 -5.23 12.63 -6.95
CA ASP A 101 -5.67 13.59 -7.96
C ASP A 101 -4.66 14.75 -8.03
N ASN A 102 -3.49 14.44 -8.59
CA ASN A 102 -2.40 15.38 -8.81
C ASN A 102 -1.69 15.04 -10.13
N GLU A 103 -1.09 16.04 -10.76
CA GLU A 103 -0.19 15.82 -11.90
C GLU A 103 1.16 15.30 -11.44
N LEU A 104 1.64 15.74 -10.27
CA LEU A 104 2.94 15.36 -9.72
C LEU A 104 2.78 14.24 -8.69
N HIS A 105 3.43 13.11 -8.96
CA HIS A 105 3.43 11.91 -8.12
C HIS A 105 4.80 11.74 -7.46
N ASN A 106 4.80 11.38 -6.17
CA ASN A 106 6.01 11.04 -5.42
C ASN A 106 6.39 9.57 -5.67
N LEU A 107 7.69 9.28 -5.80
CA LEU A 107 8.20 7.95 -6.11
C LEU A 107 8.90 7.26 -4.92
N ASP A 108 9.03 7.92 -3.77
CA ASP A 108 9.83 7.46 -2.63
C ASP A 108 9.32 6.13 -2.05
N LYS A 109 8.00 5.91 -2.12
CA LYS A 109 7.32 4.70 -1.63
C LYS A 109 6.96 3.72 -2.74
N VAL A 110 7.45 3.94 -3.96
CA VAL A 110 7.14 3.10 -5.12
C VAL A 110 8.02 1.86 -5.14
N MET A 111 7.41 0.70 -4.98
CA MET A 111 8.14 -0.56 -4.80
C MET A 111 8.69 -1.16 -6.11
N ASN A 112 8.11 -0.81 -7.26
CA ASN A 112 8.42 -1.43 -8.54
C ASN A 112 9.23 -0.56 -9.50
N LEU A 113 9.87 0.52 -9.04
CA LEU A 113 10.66 1.43 -9.89
C LEU A 113 11.77 0.73 -10.67
N SER A 114 12.44 -0.25 -10.05
CA SER A 114 13.50 -1.03 -10.70
C SER A 114 13.02 -1.83 -11.92
N ARG A 115 11.70 -2.02 -12.06
CA ARG A 115 11.05 -2.72 -13.18
C ARG A 115 10.44 -1.75 -14.21
N CYS A 116 10.58 -0.44 -14.03
CA CYS A 116 10.02 0.58 -14.92
C CYS A 116 11.11 1.58 -15.38
N PRO A 117 12.15 1.12 -16.09
CA PRO A 117 13.23 2.00 -16.54
C PRO A 117 12.73 3.12 -17.48
N GLU A 118 11.66 2.87 -18.23
CA GLU A 118 11.08 3.83 -19.18
C GLU A 118 10.51 5.07 -18.49
N LEU A 119 10.17 4.99 -17.19
CA LEU A 119 9.67 6.13 -16.42
C LEU A 119 10.68 7.27 -16.35
N LYS A 120 11.99 6.97 -16.37
CA LYS A 120 13.09 7.95 -16.37
C LYS A 120 13.15 8.77 -17.66
N HIS A 121 12.65 8.24 -18.77
CA HIS A 121 12.68 8.89 -20.07
C HIS A 121 11.47 9.82 -20.29
N LEU A 122 10.47 9.74 -19.41
CA LEU A 122 9.24 10.52 -19.50
C LEU A 122 9.29 11.84 -18.71
N SER A 123 10.39 12.15 -18.03
CA SER A 123 10.62 13.45 -17.38
C SER A 123 11.29 14.43 -18.37
N PRO A 124 10.57 15.40 -18.96
CA PRO A 124 11.15 16.32 -19.93
C PRO A 124 11.99 17.44 -19.26
N ASP A 125 11.85 17.62 -17.94
CA ASP A 125 12.37 18.78 -17.22
C ASP A 125 13.70 18.54 -16.47
N SER A 126 14.41 17.45 -16.74
CA SER A 126 15.79 17.27 -16.26
C SER A 126 16.78 18.10 -17.08
N ILE A 127 16.61 19.42 -17.07
CA ILE A 127 17.74 20.32 -17.34
C ILE A 127 18.73 20.11 -16.19
N GLN A 128 19.87 19.50 -16.53
CA GLN A 128 21.18 19.62 -15.86
C GLN A 128 21.18 20.38 -14.52
N GLY A 129 20.75 19.72 -13.45
CA GLY A 129 20.75 20.26 -12.10
C GLY A 129 20.74 19.11 -11.13
N ILE A 130 21.91 18.87 -10.52
CA ILE A 130 22.21 18.04 -9.34
C ILE A 130 21.09 17.02 -9.03
N MET A 131 21.31 15.77 -9.44
CA MET A 131 20.51 14.64 -8.98
C MET A 131 20.54 14.60 -7.45
N ASP A 132 19.45 15.03 -6.82
CA ASP A 132 19.17 14.66 -5.45
C ASP A 132 18.67 13.21 -5.49
N GLU A 133 19.61 12.27 -5.33
CA GLU A 133 19.41 10.82 -5.51
C GLU A 133 18.46 10.16 -4.49
N GLN A 134 17.60 10.93 -3.81
CA GLN A 134 16.81 10.44 -2.69
C GLN A 134 15.29 10.66 -2.86
N HIS A 135 14.84 11.54 -3.76
CA HIS A 135 13.40 11.85 -3.89
C HIS A 135 12.97 11.99 -5.35
N GLY A 136 12.44 10.90 -5.92
CA GLY A 136 11.99 10.88 -7.31
C GLY A 136 10.58 11.46 -7.44
N THR A 137 10.33 12.32 -8.43
CA THR A 137 8.97 12.73 -8.79
C THR A 137 8.65 12.36 -10.23
N PHE A 138 7.37 12.07 -10.49
CA PHE A 138 6.85 11.75 -11.81
C PHE A 138 5.70 12.71 -12.13
N ARG A 139 5.75 13.35 -13.30
CA ARG A 139 4.68 14.24 -13.76
C ARG A 139 3.85 13.55 -14.85
N ARG A 140 2.53 13.49 -14.64
CA ARG A 140 1.57 13.04 -15.65
C ARG A 140 1.45 14.07 -16.76
N THR A 141 1.71 13.66 -17.99
CA THR A 141 1.67 14.53 -19.18
C THR A 141 0.48 14.24 -20.09
N ALA A 142 -0.26 13.17 -19.85
CA ALA A 142 -1.35 12.71 -20.71
C ALA A 142 -2.48 12.02 -19.92
N THR A 143 -3.63 11.87 -20.59
CA THR A 143 -4.77 11.12 -20.06
C THR A 143 -4.44 9.63 -19.96
N ARG A 144 -4.67 9.06 -18.77
CA ARG A 144 -4.61 7.62 -18.54
C ARG A 144 -5.98 6.99 -18.78
N VAL A 145 -6.00 5.81 -19.39
CA VAL A 145 -7.19 4.97 -19.49
C VAL A 145 -6.93 3.67 -18.71
N SER A 146 -7.96 3.14 -18.04
CA SER A 146 -7.87 1.80 -17.45
C SER A 146 -9.13 0.99 -17.59
N LEU A 147 -8.97 -0.32 -17.76
CA LEU A 147 -10.04 -1.29 -17.69
C LEU A 147 -9.94 -2.05 -16.37
N THR A 148 -11.01 -2.01 -15.57
CA THR A 148 -11.09 -2.74 -14.31
C THR A 148 -12.04 -3.92 -14.46
N CYS A 149 -11.52 -5.13 -14.29
CA CYS A 149 -12.26 -6.38 -14.38
C CYS A 149 -12.47 -6.95 -12.97
N ARG A 150 -13.74 -7.26 -12.64
CA ARG A 150 -14.16 -7.84 -11.36
C ARG A 150 -15.13 -8.99 -11.59
N LEU A 151 -15.12 -9.96 -10.68
CA LEU A 151 -16.05 -11.08 -10.69
C LEU A 151 -17.20 -10.81 -9.71
N VAL A 152 -18.43 -10.70 -10.22
CA VAL A 152 -19.64 -10.59 -9.37
C VAL A 152 -20.14 -12.00 -9.05
N LEU A 153 -20.27 -12.31 -7.76
CA LEU A 153 -20.83 -13.60 -7.33
C LEU A 153 -22.35 -13.60 -7.56
N LYS A 154 -22.88 -14.73 -8.07
CA LYS A 154 -24.34 -14.91 -8.20
C LYS A 154 -24.97 -14.93 -6.81
N VAL A 155 -25.72 -13.88 -6.47
CA VAL A 155 -26.60 -13.91 -5.29
C VAL A 155 -27.85 -14.74 -5.63
N HIS A 156 -28.13 -15.78 -4.84
CA HIS A 156 -29.38 -16.54 -4.98
C HIS A 156 -30.56 -15.60 -4.66
N LYS A 157 -31.62 -15.63 -5.47
CA LYS A 157 -32.75 -14.66 -5.50
C LYS A 157 -33.59 -14.51 -4.21
N LYS A 158 -33.14 -14.98 -3.04
CA LYS A 158 -33.91 -14.91 -1.78
C LYS A 158 -33.60 -13.69 -0.89
N LEU A 159 -32.80 -12.72 -1.35
CA LEU A 159 -32.41 -11.58 -0.51
C LEU A 159 -33.47 -10.48 -0.38
N PHE A 160 -34.49 -10.44 -1.23
CA PHE A 160 -35.63 -9.53 -1.08
C PHE A 160 -36.90 -10.35 -0.85
N LYS A 161 -37.29 -10.52 0.40
CA LYS A 161 -38.70 -10.75 0.73
C LYS A 161 -39.37 -9.38 0.69
N ILE A 162 -40.18 -9.14 -0.34
CA ILE A 162 -41.19 -8.08 -0.35
C ILE A 162 -42.28 -8.49 0.64
#